data_AF-A0A9W8CK16-F1
#
_entry.id   AF-A0A9W8CK16-F1
#
_cell.length_a   1.000
_cell.length_b   1.000
_cell.length_c   1.000
_cell.angle_alpha   90.00
_cell.angle_beta   90.00
_cell.angle_gamma   90.00
#
_symmetry.space_group_name_H-M   'P 1'
#
loop_
_entity.id
_entity.type
_entity.pdbx_description
1 polymer ?
#
loop_
_entity_poly.entity_id
_entity_poly.type
_entity_poly.pdbx_seq_one_letter_code
_entity_poly.pdbx_strand_id
1 'polypeptide(L)' 'MGNAGKGLLKMAKSKNHTNHNQNKKAHRNGIKKPKTHRHPSLKGVDSKFLRNQRFAKRGVLAVINKQKAAAKTAKTSA' A
#
# COMPACT_ATOMS: atom_id res chain seq x y z
N MET A 1 49.71 -48.86 4.42
CA MET A 1 49.60 -48.04 5.65
C MET A 1 48.82 -46.80 5.29
N GLY A 2 47.51 -46.69 5.54
CA GLY A 2 46.82 -47.05 6.76
C GLY A 2 46.78 -45.83 7.68
N ASN A 3 45.94 -44.84 7.35
CA ASN A 3 45.35 -44.01 8.39
C ASN A 3 43.92 -43.62 7.99
N ALA A 4 43.03 -44.61 8.08
CA ALA A 4 41.60 -44.37 8.18
C ALA A 4 41.29 -43.81 9.58
N GLY A 5 41.57 -42.52 9.77
CA GLY A 5 41.16 -41.79 10.96
C GLY A 5 39.78 -41.18 10.73
N LYS A 6 38.73 -42.02 10.68
CA LYS A 6 37.33 -41.58 10.89
C LYS A 6 37.20 -41.06 12.32
N GLY A 7 37.72 -39.86 12.58
CA GLY A 7 37.23 -39.04 13.67
C GLY A 7 35.86 -38.54 13.23
N LEU A 8 34.80 -39.22 13.68
CA LEU A 8 33.43 -38.72 13.60
C LEU A 8 33.49 -37.25 14.01
N LEU A 9 33.37 -36.36 13.03
CA LEU A 9 33.09 -34.97 13.25
C LEU A 9 31.77 -34.97 14.01
N LYS A 10 31.85 -34.92 15.34
CA LYS A 10 30.75 -34.54 16.20
C LYS A 10 30.47 -33.12 15.76
N MET A 11 29.59 -32.99 14.76
CA MET A 11 29.07 -31.75 14.25
C MET A 11 28.52 -31.05 15.49
N ALA A 12 29.34 -30.20 16.10
CA ALA A 12 28.98 -29.54 17.34
C ALA A 12 27.68 -28.81 17.03
N LYS A 13 26.63 -29.07 17.81
CA LYS A 13 25.29 -28.60 17.45
C LYS A 13 25.37 -27.09 17.20
N SER A 14 25.09 -26.67 15.98
CA SER A 14 25.06 -25.27 15.62
C SER A 14 23.83 -24.60 16.24
N LYS A 15 23.84 -23.27 16.31
CA LYS A 15 22.70 -22.53 16.82
C LYS A 15 21.54 -22.60 15.83
N ASN A 16 20.46 -23.27 16.22
CA ASN A 16 19.29 -23.49 15.37
C ASN A 16 18.47 -22.21 15.07
N HIS A 17 18.57 -21.17 15.91
CA HIS A 17 17.81 -19.92 15.73
C HIS A 17 18.48 -18.70 16.39
N THR A 18 18.44 -17.54 15.73
CA THR A 18 18.87 -16.25 16.32
C THR A 18 18.12 -15.05 15.73
N ASN A 19 17.67 -14.14 16.60
CA ASN A 19 17.09 -12.85 16.22
C ASN A 19 18.05 -11.67 16.52
N HIS A 20 19.31 -11.94 16.87
CA HIS A 20 20.22 -10.96 17.48
C HIS A 20 20.43 -9.68 16.65
N ASN A 21 20.54 -9.79 15.32
CA ASN A 21 20.85 -8.65 14.44
C ASN A 21 19.66 -8.24 13.55
N GLN A 22 18.46 -8.80 13.74
CA GLN A 22 17.34 -8.45 12.85
C GLN A 22 16.84 -7.03 13.12
N ASN A 23 16.68 -6.66 14.38
CA ASN A 23 16.26 -5.30 14.76
C ASN A 23 17.28 -4.26 14.28
N LYS A 24 18.59 -4.50 14.49
CA LYS A 24 19.64 -3.60 14.03
C LYS A 24 19.59 -3.40 12.51
N LYS A 25 19.37 -4.46 11.71
CA LYS A 25 19.18 -4.34 10.25
C LYS A 25 17.90 -3.58 9.88
N ALA A 26 16.78 -3.86 10.55
CA ALA A 26 15.52 -3.18 10.30
C ALA A 26 15.62 -1.67 10.60
N HIS A 27 16.36 -1.29 11.64
CA HIS A 27 16.57 0.10 12.01
C HIS A 27 17.64 0.83 11.17
N ARG A 28 18.59 0.13 10.52
CA ARG A 28 19.58 0.77 9.62
C ARG A 28 18.91 1.60 8.51
N ASN A 29 17.83 1.09 7.92
CA ASN A 29 17.05 1.80 6.90
C ASN A 29 15.79 2.48 7.47
N GLY A 30 15.53 2.27 8.77
CA GLY A 30 14.33 2.70 9.47
C GLY A 30 13.09 1.87 9.13
N ILE A 31 12.28 1.58 10.15
CA ILE A 31 10.98 0.93 9.97
C ILE A 31 9.98 1.96 9.44
N LYS A 32 9.73 1.95 8.13
CA LYS A 32 8.82 2.91 7.48
C LYS A 32 7.37 2.49 7.67
N LYS A 33 6.52 3.43 8.07
CA LYS A 33 5.06 3.25 8.10
C LYS A 33 4.49 3.30 6.67
N PRO A 34 3.37 2.62 6.39
CA PRO A 34 2.68 2.78 5.10
C PRO A 34 2.30 4.25 4.90
N LYS A 35 2.40 4.73 3.66
CA LYS A 35 2.03 6.10 3.32
C LYS A 35 0.50 6.25 3.41
N THR A 36 0.05 7.25 4.15
CA THR A 36 -1.36 7.64 4.15
C THR A 36 -1.59 8.71 3.09
N HIS A 37 -2.64 8.54 2.30
CA HIS A 37 -3.11 9.53 1.34
C HIS A 37 -4.46 10.09 1.81
N ARG A 38 -4.79 11.32 1.41
CA ARG A 38 -6.05 11.98 1.80
C ARG A 38 -7.29 11.17 1.41
N HIS A 39 -7.21 10.43 0.30
CA HIS A 39 -8.32 9.64 -0.23
C HIS A 39 -7.86 8.20 -0.48
N PRO A 40 -8.32 7.22 0.33
CA PRO A 40 -8.04 5.81 0.08
C PRO A 40 -8.93 5.24 -1.03
N SER A 41 -8.59 4.05 -1.53
CA SER A 41 -9.45 3.32 -2.48
C SER A 41 -10.74 2.85 -1.82
N LEU A 42 -11.84 2.81 -2.58
CA LEU A 42 -13.14 2.28 -2.12
C LEU A 42 -13.30 0.78 -2.41
N LYS A 43 -12.21 0.05 -2.65
CA LYS A 43 -12.26 -1.40 -2.92
C LYS A 43 -12.71 -2.14 -1.65
N GLY A 44 -13.73 -2.98 -1.79
CA GLY A 44 -14.31 -3.74 -0.67
C GLY A 44 -15.44 -3.02 0.08
N VAL A 45 -15.79 -1.78 -0.30
CA VAL A 45 -17.00 -1.11 0.20
C VAL A 45 -18.24 -1.71 -0.46
N ASP A 46 -19.37 -1.69 0.25
CA ASP A 46 -20.65 -2.23 -0.23
C ASP A 46 -20.99 -1.73 -1.66
N SER A 47 -21.25 -2.70 -2.53
CA SER A 47 -21.59 -2.48 -3.93
C SER A 47 -22.86 -1.65 -4.11
N LYS A 48 -23.87 -1.80 -3.24
CA LYS A 48 -25.13 -1.04 -3.33
C LYS A 48 -24.89 0.43 -2.99
N PHE A 49 -24.15 0.70 -1.92
CA PHE A 49 -23.71 2.05 -1.58
C PHE A 49 -22.89 2.70 -2.69
N LEU A 50 -21.91 1.99 -3.26
CA LEU A 50 -21.06 2.52 -4.33
C LEU A 50 -21.86 2.84 -5.60
N ARG A 51 -22.82 2.00 -5.97
CA ARG A 51 -23.73 2.29 -7.10
C ARG A 51 -24.49 3.58 -6.88
N ASN A 52 -25.10 3.76 -5.71
CA ASN A 52 -25.81 4.99 -5.37
C ASN A 52 -24.89 6.23 -5.39
N GLN A 53 -23.72 6.14 -4.75
CA GLN A 53 -22.73 7.22 -4.71
C GLN A 53 -22.29 7.64 -6.12
N ARG A 54 -22.11 6.68 -7.04
CA ARG A 54 -21.76 6.97 -8.45
C ARG A 54 -22.85 7.78 -9.15
N PHE A 55 -24.12 7.40 -8.97
CA PHE A 55 -25.23 8.15 -9.59
C PHE A 55 -25.39 9.55 -8.99
N ALA A 56 -25.29 9.69 -7.67
CA ALA A 56 -25.35 10.99 -6.99
C ALA A 56 -24.24 11.94 -7.49
N LYS A 57 -22.99 11.46 -7.54
CA LYS A 57 -21.85 12.24 -8.07
C LYS A 57 -22.08 12.64 -9.53
N ARG A 58 -22.61 11.74 -10.37
CA ARG A 58 -22.89 12.04 -11.78
C ARG A 58 -23.92 13.16 -11.92
N GLY A 59 -24.98 13.15 -11.12
CA GLY A 59 -25.99 14.21 -11.12
C GLY A 59 -25.41 15.57 -10.75
N VAL A 60 -24.62 15.63 -9.66
CA VAL A 60 -23.96 16.86 -9.20
C VAL A 60 -23.00 17.41 -10.26
N LEU A 61 -22.18 16.54 -10.87
CA LEU A 61 -21.25 16.95 -11.93
C LEU A 61 -21.95 17.54 -13.16
N ALA A 62 -23.10 16.99 -13.56
CA ALA A 62 -23.87 17.52 -14.69
C ALA A 62 -24.38 18.94 -14.42
N VAL A 63 -24.89 19.20 -13.21
CA VAL A 63 -25.36 20.55 -12.81
C VAL A 63 -24.20 21.54 -12.78
N ILE A 64 -23.07 21.16 -12.15
CA ILE A 64 -21.88 22.00 -12.08
C ILE A 64 -21.36 22.33 -13.48
N ASN A 65 -21.34 21.35 -14.39
CA ASN A 65 -20.87 21.57 -15.75
C ASN A 65 -21.81 22.50 -16.54
N LYS A 66 -23.13 22.38 -16.36
CA LYS A 66 -24.11 23.30 -16.97
C LYS A 66 -23.93 24.72 -16.47
N GLN A 67 -23.76 24.91 -15.16
CA GLN A 67 -23.49 26.22 -14.56
C GLN A 67 -22.18 26.82 -15.07
N LYS A 68 -21.11 26.02 -15.15
CA LYS A 68 -19.82 26.44 -15.71
C LYS A 68 -19.93 26.84 -17.18
N ALA A 69 -20.70 26.10 -17.98
CA ALA A 69 -20.93 26.43 -19.38
C ALA A 69 -21.68 27.75 -19.53
N ALA A 70 -22.76 27.96 -18.76
CA ALA A 70 -23.51 29.22 -18.75
C ALA A 70 -22.67 30.42 -18.28
N ALA A 71 -21.84 30.23 -17.24
CA ALA A 71 -20.92 31.26 -16.78
C ALA A 71 -19.83 31.57 -17.83
N LYS A 72 -19.37 30.56 -18.56
CA LYS A 72 -18.41 30.74 -19.66
C LYS A 72 -19.03 31.51 -20.81
N THR A 73 -20.24 31.15 -21.25
CA THR A 73 -20.92 31.88 -22.33
C THR A 73 -21.17 33.34 -21.95
N ALA A 74 -21.61 33.60 -20.72
CA ALA A 74 -21.81 34.97 -20.22
C ALA A 74 -20.53 35.81 -20.16
N LYS A 75 -19.37 35.19 -19.89
CA LYS A 75 -18.06 35.86 -19.91
C LYS A 75 -17.52 36.10 -21.32
N THR A 76 -17.92 35.30 -22.29
CA THR A 76 -17.46 35.44 -23.69
C THR A 76 -18.31 36.47 -24.46
N SER A 77 -19.53 36.74 -24.00
CA SER A 77 -20.43 37.75 -24.56
C SER A 77 -20.31 39.14 -23.91
N ALA A 78 -19.38 39.32 -22.97
CA ALA A 78 -19.02 40.59 -22.34
C ALA A 78 -17.61 40.99 -22.79
#